data_AF-A0A2P7RHN0-F1
#
_entry.id   AF-A0A2P7RHN0-F1
#
_cell.length_a   1.000
_cell.length_b   1.000
_cell.length_c   1.000
_cell.angle_alpha   90.00
_cell.angle_beta   90.00
_cell.angle_gamma   90.00
#
_symmetry.space_group_name_H-M   'P 1'
#
loop_
_entity.id
_entity.type
_entity.pdbx_description
1 polymer ?
#
loop_
_entity_poly.entity_id
_entity_poly.type
_entity_poly.pdbx_seq_one_letter_code
_entity_poly.pdbx_strand_id
1 'polypeptide(L)'
;MRTTRTTVRFSSPFLLHGFDAPQPAGEYIVDQDDELIEGISWLAYRRVATFIHLPAIRAGTMTRQIIQIDPADLEAAIQKDGEISTGADPTKQG
;
A
#
# COMPACT_ATOMS: atom_id res chain seq x y z
N MET A 1 -4.36 -20.29 -7.16
CA MET A 1 -3.79 -19.04 -6.61
C MET A 1 -3.73 -18.01 -7.74
N ARG A 2 -4.15 -16.77 -7.47
CA ARG A 2 -4.14 -15.65 -8.41
C ARG A 2 -3.48 -14.46 -7.72
N THR A 3 -2.53 -13.83 -8.38
CA THR A 3 -1.93 -12.56 -7.92
C THR A 3 -2.53 -11.40 -8.70
N THR A 4 -3.04 -10.40 -7.99
CA THR A 4 -3.53 -9.13 -8.56
C THR A 4 -2.53 -8.03 -8.25
N ARG A 5 -2.13 -7.26 -9.26
CA ARG A 5 -1.20 -6.14 -9.11
C ARG A 5 -1.93 -4.80 -9.23
N THR A 6 -1.71 -3.90 -8.28
CA THR A 6 -2.25 -2.53 -8.28
C THR A 6 -1.14 -1.51 -8.00
N THR A 7 -1.37 -0.26 -8.39
CA THR A 7 -0.52 0.87 -8.02
C THR A 7 -1.27 1.73 -7.01
N VAL A 8 -0.64 1.99 -5.87
CA VAL A 8 -1.15 2.87 -4.82
C VAL A 8 -0.29 4.13 -4.78
N ARG A 9 -0.93 5.30 -4.65
CA ARG A 9 -0.26 6.59 -4.55
C ARG A 9 -0.43 7.15 -3.15
N PHE A 10 0.68 7.58 -2.56
CA PHE A 10 0.72 8.36 -1.33
C PHE A 10 1.22 9.77 -1.64
N SER A 11 0.48 10.78 -1.19
CA SER A 11 0.81 12.21 -1.36
C SER A 11 1.74 12.70 -0.26
N SER A 12 1.77 12.02 0.90
CA SER A 12 2.63 12.29 2.05
C SER A 12 3.42 11.04 2.46
N PRO A 13 4.53 11.20 3.20
CA PRO A 13 5.20 10.06 3.80
C PRO A 13 4.26 9.24 4.70
N PHE A 14 4.34 7.92 4.61
CA PHE A 14 3.49 7.00 5.36
C PHE A 14 4.32 5.96 6.13
N LEU A 15 3.75 5.39 7.19
CA LEU A 15 4.37 4.35 7.99
C LEU A 15 3.35 3.22 8.20
N LEU A 16 3.74 2.00 7.85
CA LEU A 16 2.96 0.79 8.11
C LEU A 16 3.51 0.08 9.35
N HIS A 17 2.68 -0.74 10.00
CA HIS A 17 3.14 -1.59 11.09
C HIS A 17 4.31 -2.46 10.62
N GLY A 18 5.35 -2.55 11.44
CA GLY A 18 6.51 -3.42 11.19
C GLY A 18 7.56 -2.81 10.27
N PHE A 19 7.38 -1.56 9.83
CA PHE A 19 8.41 -0.81 9.13
C PHE A 19 9.24 -0.02 10.14
N ASP A 20 10.56 -0.06 9.99
CA ASP A 20 11.48 0.66 10.90
C ASP A 20 11.44 2.18 10.70
N ALA A 21 11.02 2.65 9.52
CA ALA A 21 11.00 4.05 9.15
C ALA A 21 9.88 4.38 8.15
N PRO A 22 9.38 5.63 8.13
CA PRO A 22 8.41 6.07 7.15
C PRO A 22 8.95 5.92 5.72
N GLN A 23 8.07 5.51 4.82
CA GLN A 23 8.32 5.48 3.39
C GLN A 23 7.99 6.85 2.78
N PRO A 24 8.75 7.30 1.77
CA PRO A 24 8.49 8.58 1.13
C PRO A 24 7.15 8.60 0.40
N ALA A 25 6.58 9.79 0.18
CA ALA A 25 5.47 9.96 -0.74
C ALA A 25 5.85 9.46 -2.15
N GLY A 26 4.89 8.92 -2.88
CA GLY A 26 5.12 8.38 -4.21
C GLY A 26 4.15 7.27 -4.60
N GLU A 27 4.46 6.63 -5.73
CA GLU A 27 3.72 5.49 -6.24
C GLU A 27 4.39 4.18 -5.85
N TYR A 28 3.58 3.24 -5.37
CA TYR A 28 4.01 1.94 -4.89
C TYR A 28 3.23 0.85 -5.60
N ILE A 29 3.92 -0.21 -5.99
CA ILE A 29 3.26 -1.41 -6.51
C ILE A 29 2.85 -2.28 -5.32
N VAL A 30 1.60 -2.74 -5.36
CA VAL A 30 1.05 -3.69 -4.39
C VAL A 30 0.61 -4.95 -5.13
N ASP A 31 1.12 -6.10 -4.69
CA ASP A 31 0.68 -7.40 -5.15
C ASP A 31 -0.23 -8.03 -4.09
N GLN A 32 -1.37 -8.59 -4.51
CA GLN A 32 -2.36 -9.24 -3.64
C GLN A 32 -2.54 -10.67 -4.12
N ASP A 33 -2.22 -11.62 -3.25
CA ASP A 33 -2.41 -13.03 -3.53
C ASP A 33 -3.77 -13.49 -3.01
N ASP A 34 -4.54 -14.08 -3.91
CA ASP A 34 -5.86 -14.63 -3.65
C ASP A 34 -5.87 -16.14 -3.92
N GLU A 35 -6.48 -16.91 -3.01
CA GLU A 35 -6.79 -18.32 -3.21
C GLU A 35 -8.26 -18.49 -3.60
N LEU A 36 -8.50 -19.43 -4.52
CA LEU A 36 -9.87 -19.85 -4.84
C LEU A 36 -10.39 -20.69 -3.66
N ILE A 37 -11.56 -20.34 -3.16
CA ILE A 37 -12.27 -21.17 -2.19
C ILE A 37 -13.09 -22.21 -2.96
N GLU A 38 -12.62 -23.45 -2.98
CA GLU A 38 -13.37 -24.56 -3.57
C GLU A 38 -14.50 -25.02 -2.63
N GLY A 39 -15.62 -25.48 -3.18
CA GLY A 39 -16.73 -26.08 -2.40
C GLY A 39 -17.86 -25.15 -1.98
N ILE A 40 -17.81 -23.87 -2.34
CA ILE A 40 -18.96 -22.95 -2.27
C ILE A 40 -19.35 -22.61 -3.72
N SER A 41 -20.64 -22.67 -4.06
CA SER A 41 -21.16 -22.57 -5.45
C SER A 41 -20.99 -21.21 -6.14
N TRP A 42 -20.09 -20.35 -5.65
CA TRP A 42 -19.70 -19.10 -6.29
C TRP A 42 -18.17 -19.02 -6.30
N LEU A 43 -17.60 -18.50 -7.39
CA LEU A 43 -16.16 -18.25 -7.55
C LEU A 43 -15.65 -17.24 -6.51
N ALA A 44 -15.47 -17.67 -5.26
CA ALA A 44 -15.06 -16.84 -4.14
C ALA A 44 -13.54 -16.89 -3.99
N TYR A 45 -12.93 -15.71 -3.86
CA TYR A 45 -11.50 -15.55 -3.65
C TYR A 45 -11.25 -15.06 -2.22
N ARG A 46 -10.35 -15.72 -1.49
CA ARG A 46 -9.86 -15.24 -0.19
C ARG A 46 -8.46 -14.67 -0.37
N ARG A 47 -8.24 -13.43 0.07
CA ARG A 47 -6.90 -12.86 0.14
C ARG A 47 -6.06 -13.61 1.17
N VAL A 48 -4.88 -14.03 0.77
CA VAL A 48 -3.93 -14.76 1.61
C VAL A 48 -2.67 -13.97 1.93
N ALA A 49 -2.29 -13.01 1.07
CA ALA A 49 -1.17 -12.12 1.34
C ALA A 49 -1.29 -10.78 0.59
N THR A 50 -0.65 -9.74 1.12
CA THR A 50 -0.46 -8.45 0.47
C THR A 50 1.02 -8.08 0.55
N PHE A 51 1.60 -7.67 -0.57
CA PHE A 51 3.00 -7.29 -0.67
C PHE A 51 3.13 -5.89 -1.24
N ILE A 52 3.99 -5.06 -0.66
CA ILE A 52 4.34 -3.75 -1.21
C ILE A 52 5.79 -3.78 -1.69
N HIS A 53 6.01 -3.12 -2.83
CA HIS A 53 7.33 -2.98 -3.40
C HIS A 53 7.90 -1.60 -3.10
N LEU A 54 8.93 -1.54 -2.24
CA LEU A 54 9.56 -0.31 -1.80
C LEU A 54 10.73 0.10 -2.70
N PRO A 55 10.93 1.42 -2.94
CA PRO A 55 12.12 1.92 -3.61
C PRO A 55 13.37 1.64 -2.76
N ALA A 56 14.54 1.54 -3.39
CA ALA A 56 15.80 1.40 -2.66
C ALA A 56 16.15 2.74 -1.98
N ILE A 57 16.02 2.84 -0.65
CA ILE A 57 16.28 4.08 0.12
C ILE A 57 17.72 4.14 0.68
N ARG A 58 18.66 3.34 0.18
CA ARG A 58 20.08 3.38 0.60
C ARG A 58 21.04 3.47 -0.58
N ALA A 59 21.99 4.38 -0.42
CA ALA A 59 22.97 4.79 -1.41
C ALA A 59 23.71 3.60 -2.04
N GLY A 60 23.55 3.41 -3.35
CA GLY A 60 24.48 2.65 -4.18
C GLY A 60 24.13 1.20 -4.51
N THR A 61 23.01 0.64 -4.02
CA THR A 61 22.62 -0.73 -4.40
C THR A 61 21.13 -0.81 -4.76
N MET A 62 20.87 -1.11 -6.04
CA MET A 62 19.54 -1.13 -6.67
C MET A 62 18.71 -2.35 -6.28
N THR A 63 18.44 -2.55 -4.99
CA THR A 63 17.54 -3.65 -4.56
C THR A 63 16.19 -3.08 -4.15
N ARG A 64 15.22 -3.20 -5.06
CA ARG A 64 13.79 -3.06 -4.74
C ARG A 64 13.44 -4.10 -3.68
N GLN A 65 12.82 -3.70 -2.58
CA GLN A 65 12.38 -4.63 -1.54
C GLN A 65 10.91 -4.97 -1.74
N ILE A 66 10.55 -6.25 -1.55
CA ILE A 66 9.16 -6.71 -1.52
C ILE A 66 8.89 -7.13 -0.09
N ILE A 67 7.96 -6.45 0.58
CA ILE A 67 7.65 -6.69 1.99
C ILE A 67 6.18 -7.10 2.09
N GLN A 68 5.91 -8.18 2.83
CA GLN A 68 4.56 -8.56 3.18
C GLN A 68 4.00 -7.57 4.21
N ILE A 69 2.79 -7.09 3.98
CA ILE A 69 2.11 -6.12 4.83
C ILE A 69 0.71 -6.59 5.18
N ASP A 70 0.16 -6.06 6.26
CA ASP A 70 -1.26 -6.23 6.57
C ASP A 70 -2.11 -5.36 5.61
N PRO A 71 -3.10 -5.94 4.90
CA PRO A 71 -4.00 -5.17 4.05
C PRO A 71 -4.79 -4.08 4.80
N ALA A 72 -5.13 -4.30 6.07
CA ALA A 72 -5.84 -3.30 6.87
C ALA A 72 -4.96 -2.09 7.20
N ASP A 73 -3.68 -2.30 7.46
CA ASP A 73 -2.72 -1.20 7.67
C ASP A 73 -2.54 -0.38 6.38
N LEU A 74 -2.51 -1.04 5.22
CA LEU A 74 -2.46 -0.36 3.92
C LEU A 74 -3.69 0.52 3.70
N GLU A 75 -4.89 -0.01 3.95
CA GLU A 75 -6.15 0.71 3.76
C GLU A 75 -6.24 1.93 4.71
N ALA A 76 -5.87 1.75 5.98
CA ALA A 76 -5.81 2.85 6.95
C ALA A 76 -4.82 3.95 6.54
N ALA A 77 -3.65 3.57 6.00
CA ALA A 77 -2.66 4.53 5.51
C ALA A 77 -3.18 5.32 4.30
N ILE A 78 -3.86 4.66 3.35
CA ILE A 78 -4.46 5.32 2.18
C ILE A 78 -5.55 6.31 2.60
N GLN A 79 -6.44 5.90 3.52
CA GLN A 79 -7.50 6.76 4.04
C GLN A 79 -6.92 8.02 4.70
N LYS A 80 -5.89 7.84 5.54
CA LYS A 80 -5.20 8.96 6.22
C LYS A 80 -4.53 9.91 5.22
N ASP A 81 -3.92 9.41 4.16
CA ASP A 81 -3.27 10.24 3.13
C ASP A 81 -4.29 11.11 2.35
N GLY A 82 -5.49 10.56 2.10
CA GLY A 82 -6.59 11.29 1.46
C GLY A 82 -7.13 12.46 2.30
N GLU A 83 -7.19 12.28 3.62
CA GLU A 83 -7.57 13.34 4.56
C GLU A 83 -6.51 14.45 4.62
N ILE A 84 -5.23 14.09 4.64
CA ILE A 84 -4.11 15.05 4.63
C ILE A 84 -4.10 15.87 3.34
N SER A 85 -4.40 15.23 2.20
CA SER A 85 -4.41 15.89 0.88
C SER A 85 -5.56 16.89 0.71
N THR A 86 -6.64 16.76 1.48
CA THR A 86 -7.82 17.63 1.43
C THR A 86 -7.74 18.79 2.44
N GLY A 87 -6.82 18.74 3.40
CA GLY A 87 -6.66 19.74 4.47
C GLY A 87 -5.81 20.97 4.12
N ALA A 88 -5.36 21.12 2.87
CA ALA A 88 -4.42 22.16 2.46
C ALA A 88 -5.06 23.28 1.60
N ASP A 89 -6.10 23.96 2.10
CA ASP A 89 -6.29 25.41 1.85
C ASP A 89 -7.30 26.06 2.83
N PRO A 90 -6.83 26.88 3.81
CA PRO A 90 -7.67 27.90 4.41
C PRO A 90 -7.00 29.28 4.29
N THR A 91 -6.54 29.70 3.10
CA THR A 91 -6.02 31.07 2.94
C THR A 91 -6.40 31.71 1.61
N LYS A 92 -7.68 32.01 1.39
CA LYS A 92 -8.12 33.23 0.68
C LYS A 92 -9.56 33.63 1.06
N GLN A 93 -9.71 34.41 2.13
CA GLN A 93 -10.74 35.44 2.20
C GLN A 93 -10.13 36.66 2.89
N GLY A 94 -9.93 37.71 2.11
CA GLY A 94 -9.54 39.06 2.49
C GLY A 94 -10.21 40.03 1.53
#